data_AF-A0A9D6W0V2-F1
#
_entry.id   AF-A0A9D6W0V2-F1
#
_cell.length_a   1.000
_cell.length_b   1.000
_cell.length_c   1.000
_cell.angle_alpha   90.00
_cell.angle_beta   90.00
_cell.angle_gamma   90.00
#
_symmetry.space_group_name_H-M   'P 1'
#
loop_
_entity.id
_entity.type
_entity.pdbx_description
1 polymer ?
#
loop_
_entity_poly.entity_id
_entity_poly.type
_entity_poly.pdbx_seq_one_letter_code
_entity_poly.pdbx_strand_id
1 'polypeptide(L)'
;MNRSKWLWAGVVLFALASCGKNTAPMDRSNPPAVPPGGAAGQPMASPHGGAWAGGTGAMPVNTWTISGKVELAPQFAGKVGASDVLYVIARKPGERQPLAVERYEAPAFPLDYTLHTGHGGGGPEPPAGMEVVAKLSRSGLAGPPQPGDLEGSHDGVAAAGATDVNITLNVEH
;
A
#
# COMPACT_ATOMS: atom_id res chain seq x y z
N MET A 1 -8.42 -41.53 25.43
CA MET A 1 -9.15 -40.65 26.36
C MET A 1 -9.11 -39.24 25.79
N ASN A 2 -10.26 -38.53 25.72
CA ASN A 2 -10.50 -37.16 25.19
C ASN A 2 -10.20 -36.92 23.68
N ARG A 3 -11.15 -36.77 22.74
CA ARG A 3 -12.47 -36.08 22.61
C ARG A 3 -12.42 -34.54 22.62
N SER A 4 -12.59 -33.93 21.43
CA SER A 4 -13.51 -32.80 21.08
C SER A 4 -13.12 -32.28 19.67
N LYS A 5 -13.76 -32.65 18.55
CA LYS A 5 -15.08 -32.27 18.00
C LYS A 5 -15.35 -30.76 17.92
N TRP A 6 -15.10 -30.16 16.75
CA TRP A 6 -15.83 -28.98 16.25
C TRP A 6 -16.17 -29.20 14.77
N LEU A 7 -17.47 -29.40 14.50
CA LEU A 7 -18.08 -29.30 13.17
C LEU A 7 -18.66 -27.89 13.04
N TRP A 8 -18.45 -27.21 11.92
CA TRP A 8 -19.36 -26.18 11.42
C TRP A 8 -19.59 -26.40 9.92
N ALA A 9 -20.74 -26.98 9.60
CA ALA A 9 -21.51 -26.70 8.39
C ALA A 9 -22.16 -25.31 8.57
N GLY A 10 -22.39 -24.44 7.59
CA GLY A 10 -22.71 -24.60 6.18
C GLY A 10 -24.03 -23.87 5.91
N VAL A 11 -24.16 -23.27 4.71
CA VAL A 11 -25.42 -22.78 4.05
C VAL A 11 -25.85 -21.35 4.49
N VAL A 12 -25.68 -20.28 3.70
CA VAL A 12 -26.30 -19.85 2.40
C VAL A 12 -27.76 -19.37 2.55
N LEU A 13 -28.07 -18.14 2.07
CA LEU A 13 -29.02 -17.81 0.97
C LEU A 13 -29.62 -16.37 1.08
N PHE A 14 -29.54 -15.64 -0.05
CA PHE A 14 -30.44 -14.64 -0.67
C PHE A 14 -31.64 -14.04 0.12
N ALA A 15 -31.89 -12.73 -0.04
CA ALA A 15 -32.78 -12.17 -1.09
C ALA A 15 -33.20 -10.71 -0.82
N LEU A 16 -33.60 -10.03 -1.90
CA LEU A 16 -33.97 -8.63 -2.07
C LEU A 16 -35.15 -8.14 -1.20
N ALA A 17 -35.18 -6.83 -0.91
CA ALA A 17 -36.44 -6.08 -0.86
C ALA A 17 -36.23 -4.59 -1.21
N SER A 18 -36.85 -4.19 -2.31
CA SER A 18 -37.11 -2.82 -2.75
C SER A 18 -38.24 -2.19 -1.94
N CYS A 19 -38.14 -0.92 -1.57
CA CYS A 19 -39.27 0.03 -1.65
C CYS A 19 -38.82 1.47 -1.41
N GLY A 20 -39.01 2.32 -2.41
CA GLY A 20 -39.08 3.76 -2.24
C GLY A 20 -40.45 4.20 -1.68
N LYS A 21 -40.49 5.39 -1.07
CA LYS A 21 -41.66 6.29 -0.95
C LYS A 21 -41.20 7.62 -0.35
N ASN A 22 -40.96 8.58 -1.24
CA ASN A 22 -40.98 10.00 -0.91
C ASN A 22 -42.45 10.41 -0.77
N THR A 23 -42.86 10.85 0.41
CA THR A 23 -44.16 11.51 0.59
C THR A 23 -44.01 12.63 1.63
N ALA A 24 -43.96 13.87 1.14
CA ALA A 24 -44.22 15.04 1.97
C ALA A 24 -45.72 15.12 2.30
N PRO A 25 -46.10 15.81 3.38
CA PRO A 25 -46.89 17.02 3.15
C PRO A 25 -46.45 18.24 3.98
N MET A 26 -46.81 19.40 3.44
CA MET A 26 -46.50 20.76 3.86
C MET A 26 -47.15 21.15 5.19
N ASP A 27 -46.47 21.96 5.99
CA ASP A 27 -47.14 22.96 6.84
C ASP A 27 -46.89 24.35 6.25
N ARG A 28 -47.98 25.03 5.87
CA ARG A 28 -48.03 26.39 5.34
C ARG A 28 -48.55 27.29 6.44
N SER A 29 -47.76 28.26 6.89
CA SER A 29 -48.27 29.46 7.56
C SER A 29 -47.22 30.58 7.60
N ASN A 30 -47.28 31.42 6.55
CA ASN A 30 -46.94 32.86 6.52
C ASN A 30 -45.53 33.31 6.07
N PRO A 31 -45.42 34.04 4.93
CA PRO A 31 -44.27 34.85 4.51
C PRO A 31 -44.50 36.37 4.67
N PRO A 32 -43.43 37.18 4.69
CA PRO A 32 -43.39 38.34 3.77
C PRO A 32 -41.98 38.51 3.15
N ALA A 33 -41.85 38.52 1.81
CA ALA A 33 -42.01 39.65 0.89
C ALA A 33 -40.64 40.30 0.56
N VAL A 34 -40.11 39.95 -0.62
CA VAL A 34 -39.03 40.68 -1.31
C VAL A 34 -39.59 41.30 -2.60
N PRO A 35 -39.24 42.55 -2.94
CA PRO A 35 -39.80 43.27 -4.08
C PRO A 35 -39.27 42.78 -5.44
N PRO A 36 -39.98 43.10 -6.55
CA PRO A 36 -39.59 42.74 -7.91
C PRO A 36 -38.89 43.89 -8.67
N GLY A 37 -37.98 43.54 -9.58
CA GLY A 37 -37.48 44.42 -10.65
C GLY A 37 -35.97 44.66 -10.56
N GLY A 38 -35.17 44.45 -11.61
CA GLY A 38 -35.48 44.09 -12.98
C GLY A 38 -34.20 44.05 -13.82
N ALA A 39 -34.40 43.64 -15.07
CA ALA A 39 -33.59 43.91 -16.26
C ALA A 39 -32.16 43.35 -16.33
N ALA A 40 -31.97 42.61 -17.42
CA ALA A 40 -30.73 42.18 -18.02
C ALA A 40 -29.67 43.30 -18.14
N GLY A 41 -28.41 42.90 -17.91
CA GLY A 41 -27.22 43.69 -18.21
C GLY A 41 -25.96 42.91 -17.88
N GLN A 42 -25.50 42.06 -18.80
CA GLN A 42 -24.06 41.80 -18.94
C GLN A 42 -23.42 43.09 -19.51
N PRO A 43 -22.12 43.44 -19.27
CA PRO A 43 -21.02 42.48 -19.34
C PRO A 43 -19.77 42.77 -18.46
N MET A 44 -18.79 41.85 -18.60
CA MET A 44 -17.33 42.02 -18.38
C MET A 44 -16.69 41.71 -17.01
N ALA A 45 -15.82 40.71 -17.10
CA ALA A 45 -14.58 40.46 -16.35
C ALA A 45 -14.69 40.12 -14.86
N SER A 46 -14.60 38.82 -14.57
CA SER A 46 -14.07 38.31 -13.31
C SER A 46 -12.54 38.43 -13.33
N PRO A 47 -11.91 39.15 -12.39
CA PRO A 47 -10.54 38.86 -12.01
C PRO A 47 -10.53 38.25 -10.61
N HIS A 48 -9.53 37.40 -10.40
CA HIS A 48 -9.14 36.77 -9.14
C HIS A 48 -9.80 35.44 -8.85
N GLY A 49 -9.28 34.42 -9.55
CA GLY A 49 -9.09 33.11 -8.96
C GLY A 49 -8.34 33.24 -7.63
N GLY A 50 -9.09 33.10 -6.54
CA GLY A 50 -8.55 32.70 -5.26
C GLY A 50 -8.51 31.19 -5.26
N ALA A 51 -7.34 30.64 -5.55
CA ALA A 51 -7.04 29.24 -5.37
C ALA A 51 -7.61 28.78 -4.02
N TRP A 52 -8.44 27.74 -4.05
CA TRP A 52 -8.44 26.81 -2.93
C TRP A 52 -7.04 26.20 -2.94
N ALA A 53 -6.11 26.88 -2.28
CA ALA A 53 -4.96 26.23 -1.71
C ALA A 53 -5.51 25.25 -0.66
N GLY A 54 -6.07 24.14 -1.15
CA GLY A 54 -5.99 22.88 -0.43
C GLY A 54 -4.52 22.63 -0.29
N GLY A 55 -3.95 23.16 0.78
CA GLY A 55 -2.56 22.95 1.13
C GLY A 55 -2.39 21.45 1.27
N THR A 56 -1.92 20.81 0.21
CA THR A 56 -1.04 19.66 0.31
C THR A 56 0.25 20.19 0.92
N GLY A 57 0.17 20.64 2.18
CA GLY A 57 1.26 20.50 3.10
C GLY A 57 1.39 19.01 3.31
N ALA A 58 1.98 18.33 2.31
CA ALA A 58 2.80 17.20 2.63
C ALA A 58 3.73 17.76 3.71
N MET A 59 3.49 17.36 4.96
CA MET A 59 4.54 17.40 5.95
C MET A 59 5.78 16.86 5.24
N PRO A 60 6.98 17.42 5.43
CA PRO A 60 8.18 16.78 4.93
C PRO A 60 8.23 15.40 5.60
N VAL A 61 7.62 14.41 4.96
CA VAL A 61 7.85 13.02 5.25
C VAL A 61 9.27 12.88 4.75
N ASN A 62 10.17 12.58 5.66
CA ASN A 62 11.59 12.46 5.36
C ASN A 62 11.68 11.23 4.44
N THR A 63 11.49 11.45 3.13
CA THR A 63 11.41 10.39 2.14
C THR A 63 12.81 9.89 1.88
N TRP A 64 13.19 8.77 2.47
CA TRP A 64 14.38 8.04 2.08
C TRP A 64 14.02 6.92 1.11
N THR A 65 14.98 6.60 0.26
CA THR A 65 14.89 5.50 -0.71
C THR A 65 16.10 4.61 -0.58
N ILE A 66 15.94 3.31 -0.82
CA ILE A 66 17.05 2.37 -0.97
C ILE A 66 16.94 1.74 -2.35
N SER A 67 18.02 1.67 -3.10
CA SER A 67 18.06 0.99 -4.40
C SER A 67 19.15 -0.05 -4.44
N GLY A 68 18.94 -1.06 -5.27
CA GLY A 68 19.91 -2.11 -5.51
C GLY A 68 19.39 -3.13 -6.50
N LYS A 69 20.07 -4.26 -6.56
CA LYS A 69 19.72 -5.37 -7.45
C LYS A 69 19.36 -6.60 -6.63
N VAL A 70 18.25 -7.25 -6.99
CA VAL A 70 17.93 -8.59 -6.49
C VAL A 70 18.35 -9.60 -7.56
N GLU A 71 19.12 -10.57 -7.12
CA GLU A 71 19.60 -11.68 -7.93
C GLU A 71 19.11 -13.00 -7.34
N LEU A 72 19.02 -14.01 -8.19
CA LEU A 72 18.61 -15.35 -7.80
C LEU A 72 19.84 -16.25 -7.75
N ALA A 73 20.03 -16.99 -6.66
CA ALA A 73 21.09 -17.97 -6.61
C ALA A 73 20.91 -19.03 -7.72
N PRO A 74 21.99 -19.49 -8.37
CA PRO A 74 21.91 -20.38 -9.52
C PRO A 74 21.21 -21.71 -9.22
N GLN A 75 21.23 -22.16 -7.96
CA GLN A 75 20.51 -23.35 -7.49
C GLN A 75 18.97 -23.24 -7.55
N PHE A 76 18.44 -22.02 -7.66
CA PHE A 76 17.01 -21.74 -7.77
C PHE A 76 16.60 -21.21 -9.15
N ALA A 77 17.56 -21.09 -10.08
CA ALA A 77 17.27 -20.71 -11.45
C ALA A 77 16.19 -21.63 -12.05
N GLY A 78 15.11 -21.05 -12.57
CA GLY A 78 13.97 -21.80 -13.12
C GLY A 78 12.94 -22.27 -12.08
N LYS A 79 13.11 -22.00 -10.79
CA LYS A 79 12.06 -22.21 -9.75
C LYS A 79 11.08 -21.04 -9.61
N VAL A 80 11.37 -19.91 -10.27
CA VAL A 80 10.54 -18.70 -10.25
C VAL A 80 9.38 -18.87 -11.24
N GLY A 81 8.16 -18.88 -10.72
CA GLY A 81 6.93 -18.92 -11.49
C GLY A 81 6.38 -17.52 -11.80
N ALA A 82 5.53 -17.43 -12.82
CA ALA A 82 4.83 -16.19 -13.17
C ALA A 82 3.83 -15.71 -12.09
N SER A 83 3.48 -16.58 -11.13
CA SER A 83 2.63 -16.24 -9.99
C SER A 83 3.40 -15.83 -8.74
N ASP A 84 4.74 -15.89 -8.78
CA ASP A 84 5.56 -15.55 -7.64
C ASP A 84 5.59 -14.03 -7.45
N VAL A 85 5.68 -13.60 -6.20
CA VAL A 85 5.71 -12.19 -5.82
C VAL A 85 6.93 -11.93 -4.97
N LEU A 86 7.78 -11.01 -5.41
CA LEU A 86 8.92 -10.55 -4.64
C LEU A 86 8.51 -9.41 -3.72
N TYR A 87 8.81 -9.56 -2.44
CA TYR A 87 8.69 -8.54 -1.43
C TYR A 87 10.07 -8.08 -1.02
N VAL A 88 10.38 -6.80 -1.23
CA VAL A 88 11.60 -6.20 -0.69
C VAL A 88 11.22 -5.41 0.54
N ILE A 89 11.87 -5.71 1.65
CA ILE A 89 11.49 -5.23 2.99
C ILE A 89 12.71 -4.57 3.61
N ALA A 90 12.59 -3.31 4.03
CA ALA A 90 13.54 -2.71 4.95
C ALA A 90 12.95 -2.69 6.35
N ARG A 91 13.74 -3.13 7.33
CA ARG A 91 13.39 -3.12 8.76
C ARG A 91 14.59 -2.71 9.58
N LYS A 92 14.36 -2.36 10.85
CA LYS A 92 15.47 -2.19 11.78
C LYS A 92 15.99 -3.57 12.21
N PRO A 93 17.30 -3.74 12.40
CA PRO A 93 17.86 -4.98 12.95
C PRO A 93 17.18 -5.32 14.28
N GLY A 94 16.60 -6.52 14.38
CA GLY A 94 15.89 -6.99 15.58
C GLY A 94 14.42 -6.58 15.71
N GLU A 95 13.90 -5.68 14.87
CA GLU A 95 12.45 -5.39 14.81
C GLU A 95 11.77 -6.26 13.74
N ARG A 96 10.60 -6.83 14.08
CA ARG A 96 9.77 -7.57 13.12
C ARG A 96 8.93 -6.65 12.23
N GLN A 97 8.74 -5.40 12.63
CA GLN A 97 7.94 -4.45 11.87
C GLN A 97 8.75 -3.88 10.70
N PRO A 98 8.24 -3.97 9.46
CA PRO A 98 8.89 -3.33 8.34
C PRO A 98 8.71 -1.81 8.38
N LEU A 99 9.70 -1.07 7.90
CA LEU A 99 9.64 0.37 7.69
C LEU A 99 9.10 0.68 6.28
N ALA A 100 9.54 -0.11 5.32
CA ALA A 100 9.15 -0.02 3.94
C ALA A 100 9.02 -1.44 3.36
N VAL A 101 8.00 -1.63 2.54
CA VAL A 101 7.76 -2.87 1.82
C VAL A 101 7.43 -2.51 0.38
N GLU A 102 8.19 -3.03 -0.56
CA GLU A 102 7.88 -2.99 -1.98
C GLU A 102 7.46 -4.37 -2.48
N ARG A 103 6.54 -4.38 -3.42
CA ARG A 103 5.97 -5.59 -4.01
C ARG A 103 6.21 -5.57 -5.52
N TYR A 104 6.80 -6.64 -6.02
CA TYR A 104 7.01 -6.88 -7.44
C TYR A 104 6.36 -8.21 -7.83
N GLU A 105 5.37 -8.15 -8.71
CA GLU A 105 4.68 -9.34 -9.23
C GLU A 105 5.45 -9.91 -10.43
N ALA A 106 5.48 -11.24 -10.55
CA ALA A 106 6.16 -11.94 -11.65
C ALA A 106 7.60 -11.41 -11.90
N PRO A 107 8.46 -11.36 -10.86
CA PRO A 107 9.77 -10.76 -10.96
C PRO A 107 10.66 -11.53 -11.96
N ALA A 108 11.34 -10.79 -12.84
CA ALA A 108 12.37 -11.33 -13.72
C ALA A 108 13.75 -10.97 -13.17
N PHE A 109 14.60 -11.98 -12.96
CA PHE A 109 15.93 -11.79 -12.38
C PHE A 109 17.01 -11.69 -13.48
N PRO A 110 18.03 -10.83 -13.32
CA PRO A 110 18.21 -9.88 -12.21
C PRO A 110 17.22 -8.70 -12.26
N LEU A 111 16.68 -8.31 -11.09
CA LEU A 111 15.70 -7.23 -10.96
C LEU A 111 16.34 -6.03 -10.23
N ASP A 112 16.31 -4.87 -10.86
CA ASP A 112 16.63 -3.60 -10.19
C ASP A 112 15.41 -3.14 -9.40
N TYR A 113 15.61 -2.83 -8.11
CA TYR A 113 14.53 -2.42 -7.21
C TYR A 113 14.82 -1.06 -6.59
N THR A 114 13.75 -0.33 -6.28
CA THR A 114 13.80 0.88 -5.47
C THR A 114 12.76 0.77 -4.38
N LEU A 115 13.20 0.81 -3.13
CA LEU A 115 12.41 0.78 -1.93
C LEU A 115 12.11 2.20 -1.47
N HIS A 116 10.84 2.58 -1.42
CA HIS A 116 10.41 3.91 -0.96
C HIS A 116 9.92 3.86 0.50
N THR A 117 10.34 4.82 1.32
CA THR A 117 9.78 4.96 2.67
C THR A 117 8.31 5.39 2.61
N GLY A 118 7.48 4.82 3.50
CA GLY A 118 6.05 5.12 3.59
C GLY A 118 5.13 3.95 3.19
N HIS A 119 5.64 2.92 2.51
CA HIS A 119 4.84 1.74 2.15
C HIS A 119 4.72 0.69 3.28
N GLY A 120 5.49 0.84 4.38
CA GLY A 120 5.52 -0.11 5.51
C GLY A 120 4.89 0.40 6.82
N GLY A 121 4.27 1.58 6.84
CA GLY A 121 3.70 2.17 8.05
C GLY A 121 4.73 2.62 9.10
N GLY A 122 6.02 2.69 8.74
CA GLY A 122 7.08 3.26 9.57
C GLY A 122 6.96 4.78 9.65
N GLY A 123 7.32 5.34 10.82
CA GLY A 123 7.43 6.79 11.02
C GLY A 123 8.48 7.43 10.10
N PRO A 124 8.48 8.76 9.97
CA PRO A 124 9.19 9.43 8.89
C PRO A 124 10.71 9.55 9.12
N GLU A 125 11.22 9.19 10.31
CA GLU A 125 12.65 9.25 10.62
C GLU A 125 13.42 8.05 10.02
N PRO A 126 14.48 8.27 9.21
CA PRO A 126 15.35 7.19 8.78
C PRO A 126 16.13 6.64 10.00
N PRO A 127 16.08 5.33 10.28
CA PRO A 127 16.97 4.74 11.30
C PRO A 127 18.44 4.84 10.86
N ALA A 128 19.34 4.75 11.84
CA ALA A 128 20.79 4.79 11.62
C ALA A 128 21.31 3.64 10.71
N GLY A 129 20.57 2.53 10.64
CA GLY A 129 20.88 1.40 9.76
C GLY A 129 19.67 0.49 9.60
N MET A 130 19.51 -0.06 8.40
CA MET A 130 18.38 -0.88 7.99
C MET A 130 18.87 -2.22 7.47
N GLU A 131 18.23 -3.29 7.92
CA GLU A 131 18.35 -4.59 7.31
C GLU A 131 17.39 -4.66 6.13
N VAL A 132 17.91 -4.99 4.95
CA VAL A 132 17.11 -5.13 3.73
C VAL A 132 17.05 -6.60 3.36
N VAL A 133 15.83 -7.12 3.29
CA VAL A 133 15.52 -8.53 3.03
C VAL A 133 14.61 -8.60 1.82
N ALA A 134 14.91 -9.50 0.89
CA ALA A 134 14.08 -9.81 -0.24
C ALA A 134 13.48 -11.21 -0.06
N LYS A 135 12.15 -11.32 -0.19
CA LYS A 135 11.42 -12.58 -0.08
C LYS A 135 10.61 -12.81 -1.35
N LEU A 136 10.88 -13.89 -2.06
CA LEU A 136 10.05 -14.38 -3.15
C LEU A 136 9.01 -15.35 -2.59
N SER A 137 7.75 -14.93 -2.60
CA SER A 137 6.64 -15.77 -2.13
C SER A 137 5.88 -16.40 -3.29
N ARG A 138 5.74 -17.73 -3.26
CA ARG A 138 4.96 -18.46 -4.27
C ARG A 138 3.45 -18.32 -4.06
N SER A 139 3.03 -18.04 -2.83
CA SER A 139 1.62 -17.84 -2.48
C SER A 139 1.17 -16.38 -2.62
N GLY A 140 2.09 -15.44 -2.89
CA GLY A 140 1.78 -14.02 -3.04
C GLY A 140 1.33 -13.34 -1.74
N LEU A 141 1.73 -13.88 -0.59
CA LEU A 141 1.38 -13.33 0.72
C LEU A 141 2.58 -12.62 1.36
N ALA A 142 2.35 -11.36 1.78
CA ALA A 142 3.27 -10.55 2.58
C ALA A 142 3.28 -10.98 4.06
N GLY A 143 3.31 -12.30 4.30
CA GLY A 143 3.30 -12.91 5.63
C GLY A 143 4.60 -13.65 5.96
N PRO A 144 4.61 -14.43 7.05
CA PRO A 144 5.74 -15.28 7.41
C PRO A 144 6.19 -16.17 6.23
N PRO A 145 7.48 -16.51 6.13
CA PRO A 145 7.97 -17.43 5.11
C PRO A 145 7.15 -18.72 5.10
N GLN A 146 6.71 -19.14 3.92
CA GLN A 146 6.03 -20.41 3.71
C GLN A 146 6.98 -21.41 3.06
N PRO A 147 6.72 -22.73 3.21
CA PRO A 147 7.50 -23.75 2.54
C PRO A 147 7.56 -23.52 1.02
N GLY A 148 8.77 -23.42 0.48
CA GLY A 148 9.05 -23.13 -0.92
C GLY A 148 9.13 -21.64 -1.28
N ASP A 149 9.00 -20.73 -0.31
CA ASP A 149 9.39 -19.33 -0.49
C ASP A 149 10.93 -19.23 -0.51
N LEU A 150 11.46 -18.31 -1.31
CA LEU A 150 12.89 -17.99 -1.33
C LEU A 150 13.15 -16.69 -0.58
N GLU A 151 14.26 -16.61 0.13
CA GLU A 151 14.68 -15.43 0.87
C GLU A 151 16.16 -15.13 0.62
N GLY A 152 16.50 -13.84 0.73
CA GLY A 152 17.86 -13.35 0.75
C GLY A 152 17.93 -12.03 1.51
N SER A 153 19.10 -11.68 2.01
CA SER A 153 19.33 -10.43 2.74
C SER A 153 20.59 -9.74 2.22
N HIS A 154 20.62 -8.42 2.32
CA HIS A 154 21.84 -7.66 2.09
C HIS A 154 22.83 -7.88 3.25
N ASP A 155 24.12 -8.00 2.94
CA ASP A 155 25.17 -8.09 3.94
C ASP A 155 25.37 -6.75 4.65
N GLY A 156 24.96 -6.67 5.92
CA GLY A 156 25.15 -5.49 6.76
C GLY A 156 23.93 -4.58 6.82
N VAL A 157 24.16 -3.31 7.13
CA VAL A 157 23.10 -2.30 7.31
C VAL A 157 23.15 -1.25 6.21
N ALA A 158 22.01 -1.04 5.55
CA ALA A 158 21.83 0.00 4.56
C ALA A 158 21.47 1.32 5.23
N ALA A 159 22.04 2.42 4.74
CA ALA A 159 21.64 3.77 5.12
C ALA A 159 20.48 4.27 4.23
N ALA A 160 19.76 5.27 4.71
CA ALA A 160 18.82 6.02 3.89
C ALA A 160 19.53 6.63 2.67
N GLY A 161 19.02 6.36 1.46
CA GLY A 161 19.63 6.82 0.21
C GLY A 161 20.67 5.87 -0.40
N ALA A 162 20.93 4.70 0.20
CA ALA A 162 21.88 3.73 -0.35
C ALA A 162 21.44 3.22 -1.73
N THR A 163 22.38 3.06 -2.66
CA THR A 163 22.11 2.72 -4.08
C THR A 163 22.82 1.46 -4.59
N ASP A 164 23.52 0.72 -3.72
CA ASP A 164 24.24 -0.53 -4.04
C ASP A 164 23.83 -1.67 -3.10
N VAL A 165 22.54 -1.73 -2.74
CA VAL A 165 22.03 -2.71 -1.78
C VAL A 165 21.63 -3.99 -2.52
N ASN A 166 22.65 -4.75 -2.93
CA ASN A 166 22.43 -5.98 -3.69
C ASN A 166 22.05 -7.13 -2.76
N ILE A 167 21.10 -7.96 -3.21
CA ILE A 167 20.54 -9.09 -2.45
C ILE A 167 20.52 -10.31 -3.35
N THR A 168 21.08 -11.42 -2.86
CA THR A 168 20.98 -12.71 -3.54
C THR A 168 19.98 -13.60 -2.79
N LEU A 169 18.93 -14.05 -3.49
CA LEU A 169 17.99 -15.04 -2.96
C LEU A 169 18.66 -16.42 -2.92
N ASN A 170 19.08 -16.84 -1.72
CA ASN A 170 19.92 -18.02 -1.50
C ASN A 170 19.38 -18.98 -0.44
N VAL A 171 18.31 -18.64 0.27
CA VAL A 171 17.65 -19.48 1.28
C VAL A 171 16.28 -19.93 0.75
N GLU A 172 15.94 -21.20 0.92
CA GLU A 172 14.59 -21.75 0.71
C GLU A 172 14.00 -22.09 2.09
N HIS A 173 12.77 -21.66 2.35
CA HIS A 173 12.03 -21.92 3.59
C HIS A 173 11.13 -23.15 3.50
#